data_AF-A0A538KZV2-F1
#
_entry.id   AF-A0A538KZV2-F1
#
_cell.length_a   1.000
_cell.length_b   1.000
_cell.length_c   1.000
_cell.angle_alpha   90.00
_cell.angle_beta   90.00
_cell.angle_gamma   90.00
#
_symmetry.space_group_name_H-M   'P 1'
#
loop_
_entity.id
_entity.type
_entity.pdbx_description
1 polymer ?
#
loop_
_entity_poly.entity_id
_entity_poly.type
_entity_poly.pdbx_seq_one_letter_code
_entity_poly.pdbx_strand_id
1 'polypeptide(L)'
;MTGLARYRRMYTSGRFALLALSFFAAVALSLPAAANAGDATLRTTLAQWSHRIALDAQGIGLSAARRHPRRMTRRARHFRLDALRARKALAAVQPSSARGRRAKRLALAAFYDYAIVGRQWALSGQARVRGLRAAAVGHARIAARYARRGSALLLAAKRLLG
;
A
#
# COMPACT_ATOMS: atom_id res chain seq x y z
N MET A 1 -77.02 -16.78 -47.15
CA MET A 1 -75.90 -16.85 -48.13
C MET A 1 -74.64 -16.37 -47.43
N THR A 2 -73.60 -17.23 -47.36
CA THR A 2 -72.14 -16.93 -47.34
C THR A 2 -71.59 -15.88 -46.35
N GLY A 3 -70.61 -16.13 -45.48
CA GLY A 3 -69.68 -17.24 -45.33
C GLY A 3 -68.74 -17.06 -44.13
N LEU A 4 -68.16 -18.18 -43.71
CA LEU A 4 -67.12 -18.34 -42.67
C LEU A 4 -65.76 -17.77 -43.11
N ALA A 5 -64.98 -17.24 -42.15
CA ALA A 5 -63.50 -17.19 -42.06
C ALA A 5 -63.07 -15.87 -41.39
N ARG A 6 -62.05 -15.75 -40.53
CA ARG A 6 -61.02 -16.64 -39.99
C ARG A 6 -60.40 -15.90 -38.81
N TYR A 7 -60.02 -16.64 -37.78
CA TYR A 7 -59.11 -16.23 -36.71
C TYR A 7 -57.80 -15.63 -37.26
N ARG A 8 -57.28 -14.59 -36.59
CA ARG A 8 -55.83 -14.46 -36.33
C ARG A 8 -55.57 -13.59 -35.11
N ARG A 9 -55.36 -14.25 -33.97
CA ARG A 9 -54.51 -13.72 -32.87
C ARG A 9 -53.09 -13.58 -33.42
N MET A 10 -52.51 -12.41 -33.28
CA MET A 10 -51.05 -12.23 -33.31
C MET A 10 -50.61 -11.65 -31.98
N TYR A 11 -50.19 -12.57 -31.09
CA TYR A 11 -49.21 -12.30 -30.05
C TYR A 11 -47.89 -11.99 -30.74
N THR A 12 -47.28 -10.82 -30.51
CA THR A 12 -45.81 -10.67 -30.53
C THR A 12 -45.40 -9.28 -30.05
N SER A 13 -45.29 -9.11 -28.74
CA SER A 13 -44.51 -8.01 -28.14
C SER A 13 -43.93 -8.42 -26.79
N GLY A 14 -43.53 -9.70 -26.67
CA GLY A 14 -42.93 -10.28 -25.46
C GLY A 14 -41.45 -10.65 -25.58
N ARG A 15 -40.70 -10.06 -26.53
CA ARG A 15 -39.27 -10.41 -26.75
C ARG A 15 -38.28 -9.27 -26.55
N PHE A 16 -38.72 -8.01 -26.54
CA PHE A 16 -37.81 -6.87 -26.34
C PHE A 16 -37.60 -6.49 -24.86
N ALA A 17 -38.55 -6.82 -23.98
CA ALA A 17 -38.43 -6.53 -22.55
C ALA A 17 -37.44 -7.47 -21.83
N LEU A 18 -37.21 -8.68 -22.36
CA LEU A 18 -36.32 -9.68 -21.73
C LEU A 18 -34.83 -9.48 -22.07
N LEU A 19 -34.50 -8.74 -23.13
CA LEU A 19 -33.11 -8.47 -23.53
C LEU A 19 -32.50 -7.24 -22.85
N ALA A 20 -33.32 -6.27 -22.43
CA ALA A 20 -32.82 -5.11 -21.69
C ALA A 20 -32.53 -5.44 -20.20
N LEU A 21 -33.20 -6.44 -19.62
CA LEU A 21 -32.97 -6.89 -18.24
C LEU A 21 -31.72 -7.78 -18.09
N SER A 22 -31.29 -8.48 -19.14
CA SER A 22 -30.12 -9.37 -19.10
C SER A 22 -28.79 -8.62 -19.17
N PHE A 23 -28.76 -7.40 -19.75
CA PHE A 23 -27.55 -6.58 -19.80
C PHE A 23 -27.19 -5.96 -18.44
N PHE A 24 -28.18 -5.56 -17.63
CA PHE A 24 -27.95 -5.03 -16.27
C PHE A 24 -27.52 -6.13 -15.27
N ALA A 25 -28.02 -7.36 -15.42
CA ALA A 25 -27.62 -8.49 -14.58
C ALA A 25 -26.15 -8.93 -14.81
N ALA A 26 -25.66 -8.84 -16.06
CA ALA A 26 -24.28 -9.19 -16.39
C ALA A 26 -23.24 -8.18 -15.85
N VAL A 27 -23.62 -6.90 -15.72
CA VAL A 27 -22.76 -5.87 -15.10
C VAL A 27 -22.72 -6.02 -13.57
N ALA A 28 -23.79 -6.50 -12.94
CA ALA A 28 -23.83 -6.71 -11.49
C ALA A 28 -22.92 -7.87 -11.02
N LEU A 29 -22.73 -8.90 -11.84
CA LEU A 29 -21.96 -10.12 -11.49
C LEU A 29 -20.43 -9.99 -11.68
N SER A 30 -19.95 -8.91 -12.32
CA SER A 30 -18.50 -8.66 -12.52
C SER A 30 -17.86 -7.75 -11.46
N LEU A 31 -18.68 -7.11 -10.61
CA LEU A 31 -18.23 -6.18 -9.55
C LEU A 31 -17.47 -6.83 -8.37
N PRO A 32 -17.76 -8.05 -7.87
CA PRO A 32 -17.06 -8.58 -6.70
C PRO A 32 -15.60 -8.97 -6.99
N ALA A 33 -15.25 -9.31 -8.25
CA ALA A 33 -13.88 -9.63 -8.62
C ALA A 33 -12.99 -8.37 -8.69
N ALA A 34 -13.49 -7.29 -9.30
CA ALA A 34 -12.80 -6.00 -9.34
C ALA A 34 -12.64 -5.38 -7.94
N ALA A 35 -13.62 -5.61 -7.05
CA ALA A 35 -13.57 -5.17 -5.66
C ALA A 35 -12.49 -5.87 -4.81
N ASN A 36 -11.88 -6.95 -5.29
CA ASN A 36 -10.80 -7.66 -4.61
C ASN A 36 -9.43 -7.43 -5.27
N ALA A 37 -9.38 -7.10 -6.56
CA ALA A 37 -8.13 -6.91 -7.30
C ALA A 37 -7.30 -5.74 -6.75
N GLY A 38 -7.91 -4.57 -6.51
CA GLY A 38 -7.21 -3.39 -6.00
C GLY A 38 -6.62 -3.59 -4.60
N ASP A 39 -7.35 -4.26 -3.72
CA ASP A 39 -6.90 -4.59 -2.37
C ASP A 39 -5.81 -5.68 -2.38
N ALA A 40 -5.89 -6.66 -3.28
CA ALA A 40 -4.83 -7.65 -3.49
C ALA A 40 -3.54 -6.99 -4.00
N THR A 41 -3.63 -6.08 -4.98
CA THR A 41 -2.47 -5.29 -5.44
C THR A 41 -1.87 -4.46 -4.31
N LEU A 42 -2.71 -3.85 -3.46
CA LEU A 42 -2.23 -3.09 -2.30
C LEU A 42 -1.48 -4.00 -1.32
N ARG A 43 -2.03 -5.18 -1.01
CA ARG A 43 -1.43 -6.17 -0.11
C ARG A 43 -0.07 -6.64 -0.63
N THR A 44 0.02 -7.01 -1.91
CA THR A 44 1.27 -7.46 -2.54
C THR A 44 2.31 -6.34 -2.55
N THR A 45 1.92 -5.13 -2.95
CA THR A 45 2.81 -3.95 -2.95
C THR A 45 3.32 -3.67 -1.53
N LEU A 46 2.44 -3.71 -0.53
CA LEU A 46 2.80 -3.48 0.86
C LEU A 46 3.77 -4.55 1.38
N ALA A 47 3.52 -5.82 1.07
CA ALA A 47 4.37 -6.93 1.47
C ALA A 47 5.79 -6.76 0.90
N GLN A 48 5.90 -6.54 -0.41
CA GLN A 48 7.17 -6.35 -1.11
C GLN A 48 8.00 -5.21 -0.51
N TRP A 49 7.40 -4.03 -0.35
CA TRP A 49 8.12 -2.87 0.18
C TRP A 49 8.43 -3.01 1.67
N SER A 50 7.54 -3.65 2.45
CA SER A 50 7.83 -3.92 3.87
C SER A 50 9.01 -4.86 4.06
N HIS A 51 9.15 -5.87 3.19
CA HIS A 51 10.28 -6.78 3.21
C HIS A 51 11.59 -6.06 2.87
N ARG A 52 11.60 -5.25 1.79
CA ARG A 52 12.78 -4.45 1.42
C ARG A 52 13.23 -3.51 2.55
N ILE A 53 12.30 -2.77 3.14
CA ILE A 53 12.59 -1.87 4.28
C ILE A 53 13.15 -2.63 5.50
N ALA A 54 12.66 -3.84 5.78
CA ALA A 54 13.18 -4.65 6.88
C ALA A 54 14.65 -5.06 6.65
N LEU A 55 15.01 -5.48 5.43
CA LEU A 55 16.40 -5.81 5.07
C LEU A 55 17.32 -4.59 5.19
N ASP A 56 16.89 -3.44 4.70
CA ASP A 56 17.66 -2.21 4.80
C ASP A 56 17.88 -1.78 6.26
N ALA A 57 16.83 -1.88 7.09
CA ALA A 57 16.91 -1.58 8.53
C ALA A 57 17.91 -2.49 9.25
N GLN A 58 17.91 -3.79 8.96
CA GLN A 58 18.90 -4.74 9.48
C GLN A 58 20.33 -4.34 9.07
N GLY A 59 20.52 -3.94 7.81
CA GLY A 59 21.81 -3.46 7.31
C GLY A 59 22.33 -2.20 8.03
N ILE A 60 21.43 -1.27 8.37
CA ILE A 60 21.76 -0.10 9.19
C ILE A 60 22.16 -0.53 10.60
N GLY A 61 21.36 -1.39 11.24
CA GLY A 61 21.63 -1.92 12.58
C GLY A 61 22.98 -2.62 12.68
N LEU A 62 23.31 -3.47 11.71
CA LEU A 62 24.60 -4.14 11.63
C LEU A 62 25.77 -3.15 11.52
N SER A 63 25.59 -2.12 10.68
CA SER A 63 26.61 -1.06 10.51
C SER A 63 26.78 -0.22 11.78
N ALA A 64 25.69 -0.01 12.54
CA ALA A 64 25.72 0.68 13.81
C ALA A 64 26.44 -0.14 14.88
N ALA A 65 26.15 -1.44 14.98
CA ALA A 65 26.75 -2.37 15.94
C ALA A 65 28.27 -2.53 15.70
N ARG A 66 28.68 -2.69 14.44
CA ARG A 66 30.10 -2.81 14.05
C ARG A 66 30.85 -1.47 14.00
N ARG A 67 30.27 -0.38 14.50
CA ARG A 67 30.87 0.96 14.54
C ARG A 67 31.39 1.44 13.17
N HIS A 68 30.61 1.22 12.10
CA HIS A 68 30.93 1.67 10.75
C HIS A 68 30.05 2.86 10.32
N PRO A 69 30.28 4.08 10.84
CA PRO A 69 29.35 5.19 10.66
C PRO A 69 29.23 5.67 9.21
N ARG A 70 30.27 5.53 8.38
CA ARG A 70 30.20 5.83 6.93
C ARG A 70 29.29 4.87 6.19
N ARG A 71 29.44 3.55 6.43
CA ARG A 71 28.56 2.51 5.83
C ARG A 71 27.11 2.66 6.33
N MET A 72 26.94 2.94 7.62
CA MET A 72 25.63 3.23 8.22
C MET A 72 24.95 4.42 7.53
N THR A 73 25.68 5.52 7.31
CA THR A 73 25.16 6.72 6.63
C THR A 73 24.69 6.42 5.21
N ARG A 74 25.49 5.67 4.43
CA ARG A 74 25.14 5.28 3.06
C ARG A 74 23.87 4.43 3.06
N ARG A 75 23.80 3.39 3.90
CA ARG A 75 22.62 2.53 4.01
C ARG A 75 21.37 3.30 4.46
N ALA A 76 21.52 4.23 5.39
CA ALA A 76 20.41 5.07 5.86
C ALA A 76 19.84 6.00 4.76
N ARG A 77 20.69 6.47 3.84
CA ARG A 77 20.23 7.21 2.65
C ARG A 77 19.45 6.31 1.69
N HIS A 78 19.93 5.10 1.43
CA HIS A 78 19.20 4.11 0.60
C HIS A 78 17.85 3.75 1.22
N PHE A 79 17.82 3.44 2.52
CA PHE A 79 16.59 3.19 3.27
C PHE A 79 15.57 4.33 3.13
N ARG A 80 16.02 5.59 3.23
CA ARG A 80 15.15 6.76 3.02
C ARG A 80 14.59 6.79 1.61
N LEU A 81 15.44 6.59 0.60
CA LEU A 81 15.01 6.59 -0.80
C LEU A 81 13.99 5.48 -1.06
N ASP A 82 14.22 4.28 -0.54
CA ASP A 82 13.30 3.16 -0.71
C ASP A 82 12.00 3.34 0.06
N ALA A 83 12.02 4.01 1.23
CA ALA A 83 10.79 4.40 1.92
C ALA A 83 9.97 5.41 1.10
N LEU A 84 10.62 6.37 0.46
CA LEU A 84 9.94 7.33 -0.44
C LEU A 84 9.39 6.64 -1.70
N ARG A 85 10.14 5.71 -2.29
CA ARG A 85 9.68 4.90 -3.42
C ARG A 85 8.51 4.02 -3.06
N ALA A 86 8.54 3.36 -1.90
CA ALA A 86 7.42 2.59 -1.37
C ALA A 86 6.16 3.45 -1.21
N ARG A 87 6.31 4.66 -0.66
CA ARG A 87 5.20 5.60 -0.54
C ARG A 87 4.63 5.98 -1.90
N LYS A 88 5.48 6.26 -2.90
CA LYS A 88 5.03 6.56 -4.27
C LYS A 88 4.31 5.36 -4.91
N ALA A 89 4.85 4.15 -4.76
CA ALA A 89 4.26 2.93 -5.29
C ALA A 89 2.88 2.67 -4.68
N LEU A 90 2.74 2.78 -3.35
CA LEU A 90 1.46 2.60 -2.67
C LEU A 90 0.45 3.70 -3.00
N ALA A 91 0.92 4.93 -3.25
CA ALA A 91 0.05 6.03 -3.65
C ALA A 91 -0.63 5.76 -5.00
N ALA A 92 0.06 5.07 -5.92
CA ALA A 92 -0.46 4.70 -7.24
C ALA A 92 -1.49 3.56 -7.21
N VAL A 93 -1.51 2.73 -6.15
CA VAL A 93 -2.49 1.64 -6.03
C VAL A 93 -3.86 2.19 -5.69
N GLN A 94 -4.90 1.81 -6.43
CA GLN A 94 -6.28 2.19 -6.13
C GLN A 94 -6.99 1.05 -5.38
N PRO A 95 -7.22 1.18 -4.06
CA PRO A 95 -7.90 0.15 -3.29
C PRO A 95 -9.40 0.20 -3.59
N SER A 96 -10.00 -0.97 -3.67
CA SER A 96 -11.40 -1.16 -4.03
C SER A 96 -12.33 -1.01 -2.83
N SER A 97 -11.90 -1.44 -1.63
CA SER A 97 -12.74 -1.39 -0.43
C SER A 97 -12.43 -0.19 0.49
N ALA A 98 -13.37 0.15 1.37
CA ALA A 98 -13.16 1.14 2.42
C ALA A 98 -12.03 0.72 3.39
N ARG A 99 -11.92 -0.60 3.65
CA ARG A 99 -10.86 -1.20 4.47
C ARG A 99 -9.50 -1.04 3.78
N GLY A 100 -9.41 -1.31 2.49
CA GLY A 100 -8.24 -1.07 1.65
C GLY A 100 -7.82 0.40 1.61
N ARG A 101 -8.78 1.33 1.47
CA ARG A 101 -8.50 2.77 1.55
C ARG A 101 -7.95 3.20 2.91
N ARG A 102 -8.47 2.64 4.01
CA ARG A 102 -7.92 2.86 5.36
C ARG A 102 -6.52 2.27 5.50
N ALA A 103 -6.29 1.06 5.03
CA ALA A 103 -4.98 0.42 5.02
C ALA A 103 -3.93 1.22 4.23
N LYS A 104 -4.29 1.70 3.03
CA LYS A 104 -3.45 2.58 2.21
C LYS A 104 -3.03 3.84 2.97
N ARG A 105 -3.96 4.54 3.63
CA ARG A 105 -3.65 5.73 4.43
C ARG A 105 -2.63 5.44 5.54
N LEU A 106 -2.83 4.34 6.28
CA LEU A 106 -1.91 3.92 7.34
C LEU A 106 -0.52 3.55 6.79
N ALA A 107 -0.48 2.80 5.68
CA ALA A 107 0.77 2.42 5.05
C ALA A 107 1.55 3.65 4.54
N LEU A 108 0.88 4.61 3.88
CA LEU A 108 1.50 5.85 3.42
C LEU A 108 2.11 6.65 4.59
N ALA A 109 1.42 6.72 5.73
CA ALA A 109 1.94 7.35 6.93
C ALA A 109 3.16 6.58 7.50
N ALA A 110 3.10 5.25 7.52
CA ALA A 110 4.22 4.42 7.97
C ALA A 110 5.50 4.64 7.14
N PHE A 111 5.40 4.66 5.81
CA PHE A 111 6.56 4.89 4.93
C PHE A 111 7.07 6.33 4.99
N TYR A 112 6.21 7.30 5.30
CA TYR A 112 6.67 8.66 5.62
C TYR A 112 7.51 8.68 6.90
N ASP A 113 7.05 8.02 7.97
CA ASP A 113 7.82 7.89 9.21
C ASP A 113 9.16 7.17 8.97
N TYR A 114 9.18 6.11 8.16
CA TYR A 114 10.45 5.48 7.77
C TYR A 114 11.37 6.42 6.96
N ALA A 115 10.85 7.28 6.09
CA ALA A 115 11.70 8.27 5.42
C ALA A 115 12.37 9.24 6.41
N ILE A 116 11.71 9.56 7.53
CA ILE A 116 12.30 10.32 8.65
C ILE A 116 13.36 9.48 9.36
N VAL A 117 13.09 8.20 9.65
CA VAL A 117 14.05 7.26 10.25
C VAL A 117 15.36 7.22 9.46
N GLY A 118 15.29 7.05 8.13
CA GLY A 118 16.48 7.04 7.27
C GLY A 118 17.27 8.34 7.31
N ARG A 119 16.59 9.50 7.34
CA ARG A 119 17.27 10.80 7.53
C ARG A 119 18.01 10.86 8.86
N GLN A 120 17.35 10.47 9.95
CA GLN A 120 17.92 10.56 11.29
C GLN A 120 19.09 9.60 11.47
N TRP A 121 19.04 8.39 10.92
CA TRP A 121 20.19 7.48 10.93
C TRP A 121 21.37 8.01 10.11
N ALA A 122 21.11 8.66 8.96
CA ALA A 122 22.17 9.31 8.19
C ALA A 122 22.84 10.44 8.98
N LEU A 123 22.06 11.30 9.64
CA LEU A 123 22.57 12.37 10.50
C LEU A 123 23.34 11.80 11.71
N SER A 124 22.84 10.74 12.34
CA SER A 124 23.54 10.04 13.42
C SER A 124 24.91 9.53 12.95
N GLY A 125 24.97 8.94 11.75
CA GLY A 125 26.23 8.46 11.17
C GLY A 125 27.21 9.58 10.85
N GLN A 126 26.74 10.69 10.28
CA GLN A 126 27.57 11.87 10.05
C GLN A 126 28.10 12.46 11.36
N ALA A 127 27.26 12.57 12.39
CA ALA A 127 27.67 13.03 13.72
C ALA A 127 28.73 12.11 14.34
N ARG A 128 28.59 10.78 14.20
CA ARG A 128 29.62 9.81 14.65
C ARG A 128 30.95 9.99 13.93
N VAL A 129 30.94 10.22 12.60
CA VAL A 129 32.17 10.50 11.84
C VAL A 129 32.86 11.76 12.34
N ARG A 130 32.08 12.78 12.73
CA ARG A 130 32.58 14.06 13.25
C ARG A 130 32.90 14.05 14.75
N GLY A 131 32.81 12.90 15.43
CA GLY A 131 33.03 12.81 16.88
C GLY A 131 31.93 13.44 17.77
N LEU A 132 30.81 13.88 17.18
CA LEU A 132 29.72 14.57 17.87
C LEU A 132 28.77 13.56 18.56
N ARG A 133 29.19 13.01 19.70
CA ARG A 133 28.49 11.92 20.40
C ARG A 133 27.05 12.28 20.81
N ALA A 134 26.84 13.45 21.42
CA ALA A 134 25.52 13.87 21.87
C ALA A 134 24.52 14.02 20.71
N ALA A 135 24.95 14.66 19.62
CA ALA A 135 24.15 14.78 18.40
C ALA A 135 23.84 13.40 17.79
N ALA A 136 24.82 12.50 17.74
CA ALA A 136 24.62 11.14 17.23
C ALA A 136 23.54 10.37 18.02
N VAL A 137 23.56 10.48 19.35
CA VAL A 137 22.55 9.88 20.23
C VAL A 137 21.19 10.54 20.05
N GLY A 138 21.14 11.87 19.98
CA GLY A 138 19.89 12.62 19.74
C GLY A 138 19.18 12.17 18.47
N HIS A 139 19.92 12.11 17.34
CA HIS A 139 19.38 11.61 16.08
C HIS A 139 18.91 10.14 16.17
N ALA A 140 19.69 9.26 16.82
CA ALA A 140 19.31 7.87 17.00
C ALA A 140 18.01 7.71 17.81
N ARG A 141 17.81 8.52 18.87
CA ARG A 141 16.58 8.53 19.66
C ARG A 141 15.37 8.97 18.83
N ILE A 142 15.51 10.02 18.03
CA ILE A 142 14.45 10.47 17.12
C ILE A 142 14.12 9.35 16.11
N ALA A 143 15.14 8.71 15.52
CA ALA A 143 14.96 7.58 14.62
C ALA A 143 14.18 6.44 15.30
N ALA A 144 14.53 6.05 16.53
CA ALA A 144 13.84 5.00 17.27
C ALA A 144 12.36 5.32 17.53
N ARG A 145 12.04 6.58 17.88
CA ARG A 145 10.66 7.03 18.07
C ARG A 145 9.82 6.87 16.80
N TYR A 146 10.32 7.38 15.67
CA TYR A 146 9.61 7.25 14.39
C TYR A 146 9.56 5.81 13.89
N ALA A 147 10.58 4.99 14.15
CA ALA A 147 10.57 3.58 13.79
C ALA A 147 9.44 2.82 14.52
N ARG A 148 9.26 3.07 15.83
CA ARG A 148 8.15 2.47 16.60
C ARG A 148 6.79 2.88 16.04
N ARG A 149 6.59 4.18 15.78
CA ARG A 149 5.35 4.71 15.21
C ARG A 149 5.07 4.13 13.82
N GLY A 150 6.07 4.15 12.93
CA GLY A 150 5.96 3.58 11.59
C GLY A 150 5.63 2.09 11.60
N SER A 151 6.28 1.31 12.47
CA SER A 151 5.99 -0.13 12.62
C SER A 151 4.57 -0.38 13.14
N ALA A 152 4.08 0.40 14.10
CA ALA A 152 2.71 0.28 14.59
C ALA A 152 1.68 0.55 13.47
N LEU A 153 1.89 1.61 12.68
CA LEU A 153 1.05 1.95 11.53
C LEU A 153 1.09 0.86 10.45
N LEU A 154 2.27 0.31 10.17
CA LEU A 154 2.45 -0.75 9.19
C LEU A 154 1.74 -2.05 9.62
N LEU A 155 1.83 -2.42 10.90
CA LEU A 155 1.12 -3.58 11.45
C LEU A 155 -0.39 -3.39 11.39
N ALA A 156 -0.89 -2.20 11.74
CA ALA A 156 -2.31 -1.88 11.61
C ALA A 156 -2.78 -1.95 10.14
N ALA A 157 -2.00 -1.44 9.19
CA ALA A 157 -2.29 -1.57 7.77
C ALA A 157 -2.33 -3.04 7.32
N LYS A 158 -1.37 -3.87 7.76
CA LYS A 158 -1.33 -5.30 7.46
C LYS A 158 -2.54 -6.04 8.03
N ARG A 159 -2.96 -5.76 9.27
CA ARG A 159 -4.18 -6.33 9.86
C ARG A 159 -5.43 -5.99 9.06
N LEU A 160 -5.48 -4.81 8.44
CA LEU A 160 -6.60 -4.44 7.57
C LEU A 160 -6.55 -5.13 6.20
N LEU A 161 -5.44 -5.73 5.79
CA LEU A 161 -5.32 -6.42 4.49
C LEU A 161 -5.21 -7.95 4.62
N GLY A 162 -5.09 -8.43 5.85
CA GLY A 162 -5.19 -9.85 6.22
C GLY A 162 -6.60 -10.26 6.58
#